data_AF-A0A564YF24-F1
#
_entry.id   AF-A0A564YF24-F1
#
_cell.length_a   1.000
_cell.length_b   1.000
_cell.length_c   1.000
_cell.angle_alpha   90.00
_cell.angle_beta   90.00
_cell.angle_gamma   90.00
#
_symmetry.space_group_name_H-M   'P 1'
#
loop_
_entity.id
_entity.type
_entity.pdbx_description
1 polymer ?
#
loop_
_entity_poly.entity_id
_entity_poly.type
_entity_poly.pdbx_seq_one_letter_code
_entity_poly.pdbx_strand_id
1 'polypeptide(L)'
;MARKIKKNTKGHAVTYITQKQAMRMLQISLPNFRRICLLKGIYPVEPKNIKKAGHGSTEPRVYFNRRDIAFLRWEPLIETFRKLRTHQMRLKRAREKLDRDKEYRLRMTKPTYTLHQLVRERYPTRKAALQDLTDSLNLIFLFSRLPRLTQFHPALISLCRRFSVEFLHYVIAMRCIRKAFISIKGFYLEAVIDDVPVVWVIPHHAASHVPVGVEYRLLATCVEFDVTLVGSLLVNLYKQAGLLYPPKLNTQAINNPTSAYCSPENAHFEFLASLSIPIKRFEEEKIDTEQMDNLIELQAIDDSVTAAVNKQMQIQKIKHLFGGKRFFFNREVPKEVLSVIIRSCGGDCSWDALSGPGATYTEDDDRIDFQIVDRPMHCMKAIR
;
A
#
# COMPACT_ATOMS: atom_id res chain seq x y z
N MET A 1 -22.82 -13.04 -56.36
CA MET A 1 -21.49 -12.43 -56.15
C MET A 1 -21.53 -11.50 -54.94
N ALA A 2 -20.69 -11.71 -53.92
CA ALA A 2 -20.67 -10.84 -52.75
C ALA A 2 -20.14 -9.44 -53.11
N ARG A 3 -20.80 -8.37 -52.64
CA ARG A 3 -20.39 -6.96 -52.86
C ARG A 3 -18.93 -6.75 -52.44
N LYS A 4 -18.14 -6.06 -53.27
CA LYS A 4 -16.73 -5.71 -53.03
C LYS A 4 -16.61 -4.97 -51.68
N ILE A 5 -15.85 -5.53 -50.76
CA ILE A 5 -15.70 -5.01 -49.40
C ILE A 5 -14.89 -3.70 -49.46
N LYS A 6 -15.41 -2.62 -48.87
CA LYS A 6 -14.70 -1.32 -48.81
C LYS A 6 -13.38 -1.46 -48.05
N LYS A 7 -12.32 -0.79 -48.52
CA LYS A 7 -11.02 -0.75 -47.81
C LYS A 7 -11.21 -0.24 -46.37
N ASN A 8 -10.39 -0.75 -45.44
CA ASN A 8 -10.41 -0.43 -44.00
C ASN A 8 -11.66 -0.87 -43.20
N THR A 9 -12.52 -1.72 -43.77
CA THR A 9 -13.72 -2.22 -43.06
C THR A 9 -13.52 -3.56 -42.35
N LYS A 10 -12.37 -4.22 -42.54
CA LYS A 10 -12.01 -5.48 -41.87
C LYS A 10 -10.52 -5.51 -41.49
N GLY A 11 -10.18 -6.38 -40.55
CA GLY A 11 -8.82 -6.61 -40.08
C GLY A 11 -8.30 -5.54 -39.12
N HIS A 12 -6.98 -5.34 -39.10
CA HIS A 12 -6.30 -4.44 -38.15
C HIS A 12 -6.84 -3.00 -38.13
N ALA A 13 -7.39 -2.50 -39.24
CA ALA A 13 -7.99 -1.17 -39.32
C ALA A 13 -9.25 -1.02 -38.44
N VAL A 14 -9.93 -2.11 -38.11
CA VAL A 14 -11.13 -2.11 -37.25
C VAL A 14 -10.81 -2.58 -35.84
N THR A 15 -9.83 -3.49 -35.69
CA THR A 15 -9.42 -4.02 -34.39
C THR A 15 -8.85 -2.94 -33.48
N TYR A 16 -8.06 -2.01 -34.04
CA TYR A 16 -7.39 -0.96 -33.28
C TYR A 16 -8.08 0.38 -33.45
N ILE A 17 -8.02 1.20 -32.42
CA ILE A 17 -8.52 2.58 -32.41
C ILE A 17 -7.45 3.50 -31.85
N THR A 18 -7.27 4.68 -32.44
CA THR A 18 -6.31 5.67 -31.92
C THR A 18 -6.82 6.31 -30.63
N GLN A 19 -5.93 6.76 -29.75
CA GLN A 19 -6.31 7.47 -28.51
C GLN A 19 -7.28 8.64 -28.77
N LYS A 20 -7.02 9.46 -29.79
CA LYS A 20 -7.90 10.59 -30.17
C LYS A 20 -9.30 10.15 -30.60
N GLN A 21 -9.42 8.98 -31.25
CA GLN A 21 -10.72 8.41 -31.62
C GLN A 21 -11.42 7.79 -30.41
N ALA A 22 -10.70 7.09 -29.55
CA ALA A 22 -11.24 6.51 -28.31
C ALA A 22 -11.81 7.59 -27.38
N MET A 23 -11.08 8.69 -27.18
CA MET A 23 -11.56 9.84 -26.41
C MET A 23 -12.85 10.46 -26.98
N ARG A 24 -12.92 10.60 -28.31
CA ARG A 24 -14.12 11.11 -29.00
C ARG A 24 -15.31 10.17 -28.83
N MET A 25 -15.08 8.86 -28.90
CA MET A 25 -16.12 7.84 -28.72
C MET A 25 -16.68 7.85 -27.28
N LEU A 26 -15.83 8.02 -26.26
CA LEU A 26 -16.25 8.05 -24.86
C LEU A 26 -16.72 9.43 -24.38
N GLN A 27 -16.45 10.50 -25.14
CA GLN A 27 -16.77 11.90 -24.83
C GLN A 27 -16.13 12.40 -23.52
N ILE A 28 -14.90 12.00 -23.24
CA ILE A 28 -14.15 12.36 -22.03
C ILE A 28 -12.85 13.10 -22.37
N SER A 29 -12.37 13.92 -21.43
CA SER A 29 -11.10 14.65 -21.55
C SER A 29 -9.89 13.70 -21.44
N LEU A 30 -8.72 14.13 -21.92
CA LEU A 30 -7.50 13.31 -21.89
C LEU A 30 -7.11 12.86 -20.46
N PRO A 31 -7.13 13.70 -19.41
CA PRO A 31 -6.80 13.27 -18.07
C PRO A 31 -7.75 12.20 -17.54
N ASN A 32 -9.07 12.35 -17.77
CA ASN A 32 -10.06 11.38 -17.33
C ASN A 32 -10.00 10.09 -18.16
N PHE A 33 -9.64 10.18 -19.45
CA PHE A 33 -9.36 9.02 -20.29
C PHE A 33 -8.17 8.22 -19.76
N ARG A 34 -7.04 8.87 -19.45
CA ARG A 34 -5.90 8.20 -18.82
C ARG A 34 -6.29 7.58 -17.48
N ARG A 35 -7.05 8.31 -16.66
CA ARG A 35 -7.54 7.84 -15.35
C ARG A 35 -8.35 6.55 -15.47
N ILE A 36 -9.36 6.53 -16.34
CA ILE A 36 -10.23 5.34 -16.46
C ILE A 36 -9.49 4.14 -17.04
N CYS A 37 -8.57 4.37 -17.98
CA CYS A 37 -7.72 3.32 -18.53
C CYS A 37 -6.84 2.68 -17.44
N LEU A 38 -6.23 3.50 -16.56
CA LEU A 38 -5.45 2.99 -15.42
C LEU A 38 -6.33 2.18 -14.44
N LEU A 39 -7.49 2.74 -14.07
CA LEU A 39 -8.41 2.10 -13.13
C LEU A 39 -8.99 0.77 -13.65
N LYS A 40 -9.14 0.61 -14.97
CA LYS A 40 -9.57 -0.67 -15.57
C LYS A 40 -8.43 -1.57 -16.04
N GLY A 41 -7.18 -1.10 -16.05
CA GLY A 41 -6.04 -1.87 -16.54
C GLY A 41 -6.05 -2.03 -18.06
N ILE A 42 -6.51 -1.00 -18.79
CA ILE A 42 -6.49 -0.99 -20.26
C ILE A 42 -5.24 -0.24 -20.71
N TYR A 43 -4.33 -1.00 -21.31
CA TYR A 43 -3.04 -0.49 -21.75
C TYR A 43 -3.02 -0.24 -23.26
N PRO A 44 -2.18 0.69 -23.74
CA PRO A 44 -1.89 0.83 -25.15
C PRO A 44 -1.35 -0.47 -25.75
N VAL A 45 -1.68 -0.73 -27.02
CA VAL A 45 -1.24 -1.92 -27.76
C VAL A 45 -0.55 -1.50 -29.04
N GLU A 46 0.57 -2.14 -29.36
CA GLU A 46 1.25 -1.94 -30.64
C GLU A 46 0.62 -2.82 -31.73
N PRO A 47 0.09 -2.24 -32.81
CA PRO A 47 -0.50 -3.02 -33.89
C PRO A 47 0.58 -3.68 -34.75
N LYS A 48 0.42 -4.99 -35.05
CA LYS A 48 1.34 -5.73 -35.93
C LYS A 48 1.63 -5.05 -37.28
N ASN A 49 0.65 -4.32 -37.81
CA ASN A 49 0.76 -3.56 -39.06
C ASN A 49 0.30 -2.11 -38.86
N ILE A 50 1.23 -1.23 -38.47
CA ILE A 50 0.96 0.19 -38.18
C ILE A 50 0.30 0.89 -39.37
N LYS A 51 0.78 0.68 -40.60
CA LYS A 51 0.20 1.28 -41.82
C LYS A 51 -1.28 0.91 -42.02
N LYS A 52 -1.67 -0.34 -41.74
CA LYS A 52 -3.08 -0.78 -41.88
C LYS A 52 -3.95 -0.22 -40.76
N ALA A 53 -3.44 -0.14 -39.53
CA ALA A 53 -4.13 0.43 -38.39
C ALA A 53 -4.30 1.97 -38.50
N GLY A 54 -3.28 2.66 -39.03
CA GLY A 54 -3.26 4.10 -39.23
C GLY A 54 -3.92 4.60 -40.51
N HIS A 55 -4.70 3.76 -41.21
CA HIS A 55 -5.32 4.06 -42.50
C HIS A 55 -4.34 4.60 -43.55
N GLY A 56 -3.14 4.04 -43.61
CA GLY A 56 -2.06 4.44 -44.52
C GLY A 56 -1.01 5.36 -43.87
N SER A 57 -1.28 5.92 -42.69
CA SER A 57 -0.31 6.72 -41.94
C SER A 57 0.66 5.83 -41.15
N THR A 58 1.94 6.22 -41.18
CA THR A 58 3.04 5.61 -40.40
C THR A 58 3.44 6.46 -39.19
N GLU A 59 2.68 7.51 -38.88
CA GLU A 59 2.97 8.38 -37.73
C GLU A 59 2.91 7.60 -36.40
N PRO A 60 3.79 7.91 -35.44
CA PRO A 60 3.75 7.32 -34.11
C PRO A 60 2.45 7.76 -33.41
N ARG A 61 1.55 6.81 -33.20
CA ARG A 61 0.26 7.01 -32.54
C ARG A 61 0.03 5.94 -31.49
N VAL A 62 -0.62 6.32 -30.41
CA VAL A 62 -1.03 5.40 -29.35
C VAL A 62 -2.33 4.72 -29.78
N TYR A 63 -2.29 3.39 -29.90
CA TYR A 63 -3.44 2.57 -30.26
C TYR A 63 -3.96 1.78 -29.05
N PHE A 64 -5.27 1.52 -29.05
CA PHE A 64 -5.97 0.67 -28.11
C PHE A 64 -6.81 -0.35 -28.88
N ASN A 65 -7.19 -1.45 -28.24
CA ASN A 65 -8.16 -2.37 -28.83
C ASN A 65 -9.55 -1.75 -28.81
N ARG A 66 -10.27 -1.85 -29.93
CA ARG A 66 -11.63 -1.33 -30.05
C ARG A 66 -12.60 -2.02 -29.10
N ARG A 67 -12.40 -3.32 -28.82
CA ARG A 67 -13.23 -4.11 -27.90
C ARG A 67 -13.13 -3.56 -26.47
N ASP A 68 -11.93 -3.29 -26.00
CA ASP A 68 -11.67 -2.77 -24.65
C ASP A 68 -12.27 -1.38 -24.47
N ILE A 69 -12.14 -0.50 -25.48
CA ILE A 69 -12.79 0.82 -25.48
C ILE A 69 -14.32 0.72 -25.53
N ALA A 70 -14.86 -0.27 -26.25
CA ALA A 70 -16.30 -0.52 -26.25
C ALA A 70 -16.81 -1.00 -24.89
N PHE A 71 -16.01 -1.82 -24.18
CA PHE A 71 -16.31 -2.24 -22.81
C PHE A 71 -16.32 -1.04 -21.85
N LEU A 72 -15.34 -0.14 -21.95
CA LEU A 72 -15.28 1.09 -21.14
C LEU A 72 -16.55 1.94 -21.23
N ARG A 73 -17.24 1.95 -22.38
CA ARG A 73 -18.45 2.76 -22.57
C ARG A 73 -19.54 2.47 -21.53
N TRP A 74 -19.60 1.24 -21.05
CA TRP A 74 -20.62 0.78 -20.09
C TRP A 74 -20.22 1.01 -18.63
N GLU A 75 -19.04 1.57 -18.39
CA GLU A 75 -18.53 1.77 -17.04
C GLU A 75 -19.23 2.94 -16.32
N PRO A 76 -19.80 2.74 -15.11
CA PRO A 76 -20.49 3.79 -14.37
C PRO A 76 -19.61 5.00 -14.03
N LEU A 77 -18.30 4.79 -13.90
CA LEU A 77 -17.35 5.87 -13.62
C LEU A 77 -17.34 6.96 -14.71
N ILE A 78 -17.64 6.63 -15.96
CA ILE A 78 -17.72 7.64 -17.04
C ILE A 78 -18.79 8.68 -16.71
N GLU A 79 -19.94 8.23 -16.23
CA GLU A 79 -21.05 9.12 -15.88
C GLU A 79 -20.68 9.99 -14.67
N THR A 80 -19.97 9.44 -13.69
CA THR A 80 -19.45 10.25 -12.57
C THR A 80 -18.44 11.30 -13.02
N PHE A 81 -17.56 11.00 -14.00
CA PHE A 81 -16.63 11.98 -14.53
C PHE A 81 -17.33 13.11 -15.30
N ARG A 82 -18.43 12.80 -15.99
CA ARG A 82 -19.29 13.81 -16.64
C ARG A 82 -19.97 14.71 -15.62
N LYS A 83 -20.54 14.13 -14.55
CA LYS A 83 -21.13 14.88 -13.43
C LYS A 83 -20.09 15.78 -12.75
N LEU A 84 -18.88 15.28 -12.49
CA LEU A 84 -17.76 16.04 -11.95
C LEU A 84 -17.37 17.23 -12.84
N ARG A 85 -17.30 17.02 -14.16
CA ARG A 85 -17.01 18.11 -15.11
C ARG A 85 -18.10 19.19 -15.07
N THR A 86 -19.36 18.80 -15.08
CA THR A 86 -20.48 19.73 -14.98
C THR A 86 -20.48 20.49 -13.66
N HIS A 87 -20.16 19.81 -12.56
CA HIS A 87 -20.00 20.40 -11.24
C HIS A 87 -18.88 21.45 -11.22
N GLN A 88 -17.70 21.12 -11.77
CA GLN A 88 -16.58 22.06 -11.89
C GLN A 88 -16.94 23.30 -12.72
N MET A 89 -17.68 23.13 -13.82
CA MET A 89 -18.14 24.27 -14.63
C MET A 89 -19.13 25.15 -13.86
N ARG A 90 -20.07 24.55 -13.11
CA ARG A 90 -21.01 25.29 -12.25
C ARG A 90 -20.29 26.05 -11.15
N LEU A 91 -19.28 25.43 -10.52
CA LEU A 91 -18.46 26.05 -9.48
C LEU A 91 -17.66 27.23 -10.05
N LYS A 92 -17.06 27.07 -11.23
CA LYS A 92 -16.35 28.16 -11.93
C LYS A 92 -17.29 29.34 -12.22
N ARG A 93 -18.48 29.09 -12.77
CA ARG A 93 -19.48 30.13 -13.04
C ARG A 93 -19.96 30.83 -11.77
N ALA A 94 -20.15 30.11 -10.66
CA ALA A 94 -20.53 30.72 -9.38
C ALA A 94 -19.41 31.63 -8.83
N ARG A 95 -18.15 31.20 -8.94
CA ARG A 95 -16.99 32.01 -8.58
C ARG A 95 -16.86 33.28 -9.42
N GLU A 96 -17.03 33.16 -10.74
CA GLU A 96 -17.00 34.31 -11.66
C GLU A 96 -18.12 35.31 -11.37
N LYS A 97 -19.30 34.83 -10.93
CA LYS A 97 -20.43 35.68 -10.50
C LYS A 97 -20.33 36.17 -9.06
N LEU A 98 -19.29 35.80 -8.31
CA LEU A 98 -19.10 36.10 -6.89
C LEU A 98 -20.26 35.67 -5.96
N ASP A 99 -21.06 34.69 -6.38
CA ASP A 99 -22.18 34.14 -5.59
C ASP A 99 -21.65 33.13 -4.55
N ARG A 100 -21.45 33.61 -3.32
CA ARG A 100 -20.84 32.86 -2.21
C ARG A 100 -21.71 31.70 -1.73
N ASP A 101 -23.03 31.90 -1.64
CA ASP A 101 -23.95 30.88 -1.13
C ASP A 101 -24.07 29.71 -2.08
N LYS A 102 -24.15 29.99 -3.38
CA LYS A 102 -24.14 28.95 -4.41
C LYS A 102 -22.79 28.24 -4.47
N GLU A 103 -21.68 28.96 -4.30
CA GLU A 103 -20.36 28.35 -4.21
C GLU A 103 -20.27 27.37 -3.03
N TYR A 104 -20.73 27.77 -1.85
CA TYR A 104 -20.74 26.93 -0.65
C TYR A 104 -21.58 25.65 -0.85
N ARG A 105 -22.81 25.80 -1.35
CA ARG A 105 -23.69 24.66 -1.66
C ARG A 105 -23.08 23.70 -2.67
N LEU A 106 -22.42 24.23 -3.71
CA LEU A 106 -21.72 23.40 -4.69
C LEU A 106 -20.53 22.67 -4.06
N ARG A 107 -19.75 23.30 -3.18
CA ARG A 107 -18.63 22.62 -2.50
C ARG A 107 -19.12 21.44 -1.65
N MET A 108 -20.25 21.58 -0.96
CA MET A 108 -20.84 20.51 -0.14
C MET A 108 -21.42 19.37 -0.99
N THR A 109 -22.00 19.67 -2.15
CA THR A 109 -22.62 18.69 -3.05
C THR A 109 -21.66 18.08 -4.07
N LYS A 110 -20.34 18.12 -3.79
CA LYS A 110 -19.33 17.58 -4.70
C LYS A 110 -19.58 16.07 -4.90
N PRO A 111 -19.83 15.61 -6.14
CA PRO A 111 -20.02 14.20 -6.40
C PRO A 111 -18.70 13.44 -6.16
N THR A 112 -18.78 12.32 -5.46
CA THR A 112 -17.67 11.39 -5.23
C THR A 112 -17.99 10.06 -5.90
N TYR A 113 -16.96 9.27 -6.17
CA TYR A 113 -17.10 7.90 -6.64
C TYR A 113 -16.25 6.99 -5.73
N THR A 114 -16.57 5.71 -5.75
CA THR A 114 -15.82 4.67 -5.03
C THR A 114 -15.27 3.66 -6.04
N LEU A 115 -14.16 3.00 -5.68
CA LEU A 115 -13.49 2.02 -6.54
C LEU A 115 -13.72 0.57 -6.09
N HIS A 116 -14.53 0.35 -5.05
CA HIS A 116 -14.75 -0.98 -4.46
C HIS A 116 -15.27 -2.01 -5.48
N GLN A 117 -16.17 -1.58 -6.38
CA GLN A 117 -16.67 -2.46 -7.43
C GLN A 117 -15.56 -2.88 -8.40
N LEU A 118 -14.68 -1.95 -8.79
CA LEU A 118 -13.54 -2.27 -9.66
C LEU A 118 -12.58 -3.26 -9.01
N VAL A 119 -12.30 -3.06 -7.73
CA VAL A 119 -11.41 -3.97 -6.97
C VAL A 119 -12.01 -5.37 -6.96
N ARG A 120 -13.32 -5.50 -6.71
CA ARG A 120 -14.01 -6.80 -6.69
C ARG A 120 -14.08 -7.46 -8.07
N GLU A 121 -14.26 -6.69 -9.14
CA GLU A 121 -14.25 -7.20 -10.51
C GLU A 121 -12.86 -7.68 -10.92
N ARG A 122 -11.79 -6.96 -10.53
CA ARG A 122 -10.40 -7.31 -10.86
C ARG A 122 -9.89 -8.48 -10.02
N TYR A 123 -10.23 -8.51 -8.74
CA TYR A 123 -9.76 -9.50 -7.78
C TYR A 123 -10.95 -10.24 -7.15
N PRO A 124 -11.47 -11.29 -7.82
CA PRO A 124 -12.59 -12.07 -7.28
C PRO A 124 -12.19 -12.90 -6.06
N THR A 125 -10.91 -13.28 -5.94
CA THR A 125 -10.38 -14.07 -4.83
C THR A 125 -9.33 -13.27 -4.05
N ARG A 126 -9.27 -13.51 -2.73
CA ARG A 126 -8.26 -12.86 -1.87
C ARG A 126 -6.83 -13.24 -2.26
N LYS A 127 -6.60 -14.50 -2.63
CA LYS A 127 -5.27 -14.97 -3.08
C LYS A 127 -4.77 -14.19 -4.29
N ALA A 128 -5.63 -13.90 -5.27
CA ALA A 128 -5.27 -13.07 -6.42
C ALA A 128 -4.91 -11.63 -5.99
N ALA A 129 -5.66 -11.06 -5.03
CA ALA A 129 -5.34 -9.73 -4.49
C ALA A 129 -4.01 -9.71 -3.71
N LEU A 130 -3.69 -10.79 -2.98
CA LEU A 130 -2.42 -10.94 -2.25
C LEU A 130 -1.21 -11.05 -3.18
N GLN A 131 -1.37 -11.67 -4.36
CA GLN A 131 -0.29 -11.78 -5.35
C GLN A 131 0.13 -10.41 -5.91
N ASP A 132 -0.83 -9.53 -6.18
CA ASP A 132 -0.56 -8.18 -6.68
C ASP A 132 -0.27 -7.15 -5.56
N LEU A 133 -0.39 -7.56 -4.29
CA LEU A 133 -0.25 -6.68 -3.13
C LEU A 133 1.15 -6.05 -3.05
N THR A 134 2.19 -6.74 -3.52
CA THR A 134 3.58 -6.24 -3.54
C THR A 134 3.70 -4.90 -4.26
N ASP A 135 3.11 -4.78 -5.46
CA ASP A 135 3.21 -3.55 -6.26
C ASP A 135 2.45 -2.40 -5.61
N SER A 136 1.25 -2.68 -5.09
CA SER A 136 0.44 -1.71 -4.36
C SER A 136 1.12 -1.22 -3.09
N LEU A 137 1.75 -2.11 -2.31
CA LEU A 137 2.48 -1.74 -1.09
C LEU A 137 3.69 -0.86 -1.42
N ASN A 138 4.46 -1.18 -2.46
CA ASN A 138 5.62 -0.38 -2.86
C ASN A 138 5.23 1.07 -3.15
N LEU A 139 4.11 1.29 -3.86
CA LEU A 139 3.60 2.63 -4.13
C LEU A 139 3.08 3.32 -2.86
N ILE A 140 2.36 2.61 -1.99
CA ILE A 140 1.86 3.16 -0.72
C ILE A 140 3.01 3.59 0.20
N PHE A 141 4.03 2.74 0.38
CA PHE A 141 5.21 3.07 1.18
C PHE A 141 5.99 4.24 0.59
N LEU A 142 6.13 4.33 -0.73
CA LEU A 142 6.72 5.49 -1.38
C LEU A 142 5.90 6.77 -1.09
N PHE A 143 4.59 6.74 -1.32
CA PHE A 143 3.71 7.90 -1.11
C PHE A 143 3.57 8.32 0.36
N SER A 144 3.76 7.40 1.30
CA SER A 144 3.78 7.72 2.73
C SER A 144 4.91 8.70 3.11
N ARG A 145 6.04 8.60 2.40
CA ARG A 145 7.26 9.41 2.64
C ARG A 145 7.34 10.66 1.78
N LEU A 146 6.56 10.75 0.70
CA LEU A 146 6.56 11.92 -0.15
C LEU A 146 6.10 13.18 0.62
N PRO A 147 6.72 14.35 0.35
CA PRO A 147 6.22 15.62 0.87
C PRO A 147 4.84 15.93 0.28
N ARG A 148 4.14 16.89 0.90
CA ARG A 148 2.85 17.35 0.38
C ARG A 148 3.05 18.04 -0.97
N LEU A 149 2.51 17.44 -2.03
CA LEU A 149 2.53 17.99 -3.37
C LEU A 149 1.19 18.63 -3.73
N THR A 150 1.21 19.65 -4.59
CA THR A 150 -0.01 20.34 -5.07
C THR A 150 -0.78 19.55 -6.13
N GLN A 151 -0.19 18.47 -6.66
CA GLN A 151 -0.74 17.73 -7.81
C GLN A 151 -1.89 16.78 -7.43
N PHE A 152 -2.03 16.42 -6.16
CA PHE A 152 -3.07 15.52 -5.65
C PHE A 152 -3.54 15.96 -4.25
N HIS A 153 -4.64 15.38 -3.78
CA HIS A 153 -5.24 15.78 -2.51
C HIS A 153 -4.41 15.26 -1.31
N PRO A 154 -4.12 16.10 -0.29
CA PRO A 154 -3.31 15.68 0.87
C PRO A 154 -3.86 14.47 1.63
N ALA A 155 -5.17 14.25 1.59
CA ALA A 155 -5.81 13.07 2.19
C ALA A 155 -5.25 11.74 1.65
N LEU A 156 -4.78 11.69 0.40
CA LEU A 156 -4.21 10.46 -0.17
C LEU A 156 -2.92 10.04 0.54
N ILE A 157 -2.03 11.00 0.85
CA ILE A 157 -0.81 10.72 1.63
C ILE A 157 -1.17 10.26 3.04
N SER A 158 -2.16 10.91 3.67
CA SER A 158 -2.62 10.52 5.01
C SER A 158 -3.16 9.08 5.03
N LEU A 159 -3.93 8.69 4.01
CA LEU A 159 -4.40 7.31 3.86
C LEU A 159 -3.24 6.33 3.62
N CYS A 160 -2.25 6.69 2.79
CA CYS A 160 -1.07 5.84 2.56
C CYS A 160 -0.29 5.61 3.86
N ARG A 161 -0.03 6.67 4.63
CA ARG A 161 0.62 6.56 5.94
C ARG A 161 -0.14 5.66 6.89
N ARG A 162 -1.46 5.86 6.98
CA ARG A 162 -2.35 5.03 7.80
C ARG A 162 -2.30 3.56 7.38
N PHE A 163 -2.46 3.25 6.10
CA PHE A 163 -2.45 1.86 5.62
C PHE A 163 -1.08 1.18 5.71
N SER A 164 0.03 1.94 5.57
CA SER A 164 1.36 1.42 5.90
C SER A 164 1.45 0.97 7.36
N VAL A 165 0.96 1.77 8.31
CA VAL A 165 0.92 1.40 9.74
C VAL A 165 0.04 0.17 9.96
N GLU A 166 -1.20 0.21 9.48
CA GLU A 166 -2.17 -0.88 9.66
C GLU A 166 -1.65 -2.21 9.09
N PHE A 167 -0.92 -2.18 7.97
CA PHE A 167 -0.30 -3.35 7.39
C PHE A 167 0.87 -3.88 8.25
N LEU A 168 1.76 -3.01 8.72
CA LEU A 168 2.88 -3.44 9.58
C LEU A 168 2.41 -3.99 10.92
N HIS A 169 1.37 -3.40 11.50
CA HIS A 169 0.66 -3.92 12.66
C HIS A 169 0.17 -5.34 12.45
N TYR A 170 -0.48 -5.60 11.32
CA TYR A 170 -0.93 -6.94 10.96
C TYR A 170 0.25 -7.91 10.88
N VAL A 171 1.34 -7.51 10.22
CA VAL A 171 2.54 -8.33 10.06
C VAL A 171 3.18 -8.67 11.42
N ILE A 172 3.27 -7.70 12.34
CA ILE A 172 3.78 -7.90 13.70
C ILE A 172 2.86 -8.85 14.48
N ALA A 173 1.55 -8.62 14.45
CA ALA A 173 0.58 -9.40 15.20
C ALA A 173 0.53 -10.87 14.75
N MET A 174 0.69 -11.12 13.45
CA MET A 174 0.68 -12.46 12.84
C MET A 174 2.06 -13.13 12.81
N ARG A 175 3.14 -12.41 13.14
CA ARG A 175 4.53 -12.92 13.13
C ARG A 175 4.88 -13.60 11.79
N CYS A 176 4.58 -12.92 10.68
CA CYS A 176 4.65 -13.52 9.35
C CYS A 176 5.91 -13.16 8.53
N ILE A 177 6.85 -12.40 9.08
CA ILE A 177 8.13 -12.08 8.42
C ILE A 177 8.99 -13.33 8.27
N ARG A 178 9.62 -13.49 7.11
CA ARG A 178 10.50 -14.64 6.79
C ARG A 178 11.88 -14.22 6.32
N LYS A 179 11.96 -13.20 5.47
CA LYS A 179 13.23 -12.69 4.95
C LYS A 179 13.29 -11.18 5.10
N ALA A 180 14.49 -10.68 5.34
CA ALA A 180 14.80 -9.26 5.34
C ALA A 180 16.10 -9.05 4.57
N PHE A 181 16.16 -8.02 3.75
CA PHE A 181 17.34 -7.66 2.97
C PHE A 181 17.50 -6.14 2.95
N ILE A 182 18.71 -5.66 3.23
CA ILE A 182 19.02 -4.23 3.25
C ILE A 182 19.73 -3.89 1.94
N SER A 183 19.26 -2.84 1.27
CA SER A 183 19.87 -2.31 0.05
C SER A 183 20.07 -0.81 0.15
N ILE A 184 20.79 -0.23 -0.82
CA ILE A 184 20.95 1.21 -1.00
C ILE A 184 19.58 1.90 -1.19
N LYS A 185 18.61 1.20 -1.79
CA LYS A 185 17.26 1.73 -2.03
C LYS A 185 16.39 1.79 -0.77
N GLY A 186 16.64 0.92 0.20
CA GLY A 186 15.76 0.72 1.35
C GLY A 186 15.83 -0.69 1.91
N PHE A 187 14.88 -1.00 2.77
CA PHE A 187 14.72 -2.29 3.44
C PHE A 187 13.67 -3.13 2.71
N TYR A 188 14.07 -4.27 2.20
CA TYR A 188 13.20 -5.27 1.60
C TYR A 188 12.76 -6.24 2.68
N LEU A 189 11.45 -6.36 2.89
CA LEU A 189 10.87 -7.33 3.82
C LEU A 189 9.99 -8.30 3.03
N GLU A 190 10.08 -9.59 3.37
CA GLU A 190 9.21 -10.63 2.87
C GLU A 190 8.39 -11.17 4.03
N ALA A 191 7.06 -11.11 3.90
CA ALA A 191 6.13 -11.77 4.80
C ALA A 191 5.26 -12.77 4.05
N VAL A 192 5.01 -13.94 4.65
CA VAL A 192 4.15 -14.97 4.07
C VAL A 192 2.76 -14.87 4.68
N ILE A 193 1.77 -14.46 3.89
CA ILE A 193 0.37 -14.28 4.29
C ILE A 193 -0.48 -15.27 3.49
N ASP A 194 -1.23 -16.16 4.15
CA ASP A 194 -2.03 -17.22 3.51
C ASP A 194 -1.23 -18.02 2.45
N ASP A 195 0.01 -18.39 2.77
CA ASP A 195 0.98 -19.07 1.88
C ASP A 195 1.45 -18.28 0.65
N VAL A 196 1.05 -17.00 0.54
CA VAL A 196 1.53 -16.10 -0.51
C VAL A 196 2.67 -15.25 0.05
N PRO A 197 3.89 -15.33 -0.52
CA PRO A 197 4.98 -14.43 -0.14
C PRO A 197 4.71 -13.04 -0.69
N VAL A 198 4.61 -12.06 0.20
CA VAL A 198 4.44 -10.65 -0.10
C VAL A 198 5.75 -9.94 0.23
N VAL A 199 6.36 -9.35 -0.78
CA VAL A 199 7.61 -8.57 -0.65
C VAL A 199 7.28 -7.09 -0.80
N TRP A 200 7.83 -6.22 0.03
CA TRP A 200 7.73 -4.77 -0.13
C TRP A 200 9.01 -4.06 0.29
N VAL A 201 9.16 -2.82 -0.17
CA VAL A 201 10.30 -1.96 0.15
C VAL A 201 9.88 -0.82 1.06
N ILE A 202 10.57 -0.71 2.20
CA ILE A 202 10.52 0.48 3.05
C ILE A 202 11.71 1.37 2.66
N PRO A 203 11.48 2.52 2.01
CA PRO A 203 12.57 3.40 1.61
C PRO A 203 13.26 4.01 2.84
N HIS A 204 14.57 4.30 2.71
CA HIS A 204 15.33 4.99 3.76
C HIS A 204 14.74 6.37 4.07
N HIS A 205 14.93 6.85 5.30
CA HIS A 205 14.41 8.14 5.77
C HIS A 205 15.12 9.38 5.16
N ALA A 206 15.77 9.24 4.01
CA ALA A 206 16.48 10.35 3.37
C ALA A 206 15.51 11.37 2.75
N ALA A 207 15.89 12.65 2.81
CA ALA A 207 15.16 13.73 2.13
C ALA A 207 15.13 13.44 0.62
N SER A 208 14.00 12.94 0.14
CA SER A 208 13.82 12.62 -1.27
C SER A 208 13.56 13.91 -2.05
N HIS A 209 14.51 14.29 -2.92
CA HIS A 209 14.25 15.32 -3.92
C HIS A 209 13.16 14.82 -4.86
N VAL A 210 12.10 15.61 -5.06
CA VAL A 210 10.99 15.25 -5.94
C VAL A 210 11.46 15.42 -7.39
N PRO A 211 11.71 14.34 -8.16
CA PRO A 211 12.24 14.45 -9.51
C PRO A 211 11.27 15.21 -10.43
N VAL A 212 11.85 16.14 -11.21
CA VAL A 212 11.16 16.86 -12.28
C VAL A 212 11.07 15.94 -13.50
N GLY A 213 9.86 15.73 -14.03
CA GLY A 213 9.61 14.84 -15.17
C GLY A 213 8.72 13.64 -14.87
N VAL A 214 8.44 13.36 -13.60
CA VAL A 214 7.48 12.31 -13.20
C VAL A 214 6.04 12.87 -13.23
N GLU A 215 5.13 12.17 -13.92
CA GLU A 215 3.70 12.51 -13.93
C GLU A 215 2.99 12.02 -12.64
N TYR A 216 3.10 12.75 -11.52
CA TYR A 216 2.49 12.33 -10.24
C TYR A 216 0.96 12.25 -10.28
N ARG A 217 0.28 12.91 -11.23
CA ARG A 217 -1.17 12.77 -11.41
C ARG A 217 -1.57 11.35 -11.82
N LEU A 218 -0.74 10.68 -12.63
CA LEU A 218 -0.98 9.29 -13.01
C LEU A 218 -0.71 8.37 -11.82
N LEU A 219 0.43 8.56 -11.14
CA LEU A 219 0.76 7.79 -9.94
C LEU A 219 -0.30 7.94 -8.84
N ALA A 220 -0.84 9.15 -8.63
CA ALA A 220 -1.92 9.37 -7.68
C ALA A 220 -3.20 8.62 -8.04
N THR A 221 -3.46 8.36 -9.33
CA THR A 221 -4.59 7.52 -9.76
C THR A 221 -4.33 6.04 -9.42
N CYS A 222 -3.10 5.56 -9.63
CA CYS A 222 -2.72 4.21 -9.25
C CYS A 222 -2.85 4.03 -7.74
N VAL A 223 -2.28 4.94 -6.96
CA VAL A 223 -2.34 4.92 -5.49
C VAL A 223 -3.77 5.00 -4.98
N GLU A 224 -4.66 5.77 -5.61
CA GLU A 224 -6.08 5.77 -5.23
C GLU A 224 -6.71 4.38 -5.34
N PHE A 225 -6.40 3.63 -6.41
CA PHE A 225 -6.83 2.25 -6.55
C PHE A 225 -6.17 1.33 -5.51
N ASP A 226 -4.85 1.43 -5.34
CA ASP A 226 -4.07 0.63 -4.40
C ASP A 226 -4.54 0.82 -2.95
N VAL A 227 -4.83 2.05 -2.55
CA VAL A 227 -5.39 2.41 -1.24
C VAL A 227 -6.75 1.73 -1.02
N THR A 228 -7.61 1.66 -2.04
CA THR A 228 -8.89 0.95 -1.92
C THR A 228 -8.73 -0.57 -1.90
N LEU A 229 -7.75 -1.11 -2.65
CA LEU A 229 -7.40 -2.54 -2.64
C LEU A 229 -6.90 -2.96 -1.26
N VAL A 230 -5.83 -2.31 -0.78
CA VAL A 230 -5.21 -2.59 0.52
C VAL A 230 -6.20 -2.38 1.66
N GLY A 231 -6.98 -1.30 1.65
CA GLY A 231 -8.01 -1.07 2.66
C GLY A 231 -9.05 -2.20 2.73
N SER A 232 -9.55 -2.67 1.57
CA SER A 232 -10.50 -3.79 1.54
C SER A 232 -9.87 -5.12 1.99
N LEU A 233 -8.59 -5.32 1.69
CA LEU A 233 -7.85 -6.52 2.03
C LEU A 233 -7.50 -6.56 3.52
N LEU A 234 -7.08 -5.44 4.10
CA LEU A 234 -6.79 -5.30 5.53
C LEU A 234 -8.03 -5.59 6.38
N VAL A 235 -9.21 -5.07 6.02
CA VAL A 235 -10.47 -5.38 6.72
C VAL A 235 -10.71 -6.90 6.77
N ASN A 236 -10.46 -7.59 5.65
CA ASN A 236 -10.63 -9.03 5.56
C ASN A 236 -9.58 -9.79 6.40
N LEU A 237 -8.31 -9.40 6.28
CA LEU A 237 -7.20 -10.02 7.02
C LEU A 237 -7.35 -9.87 8.53
N TYR A 238 -7.68 -8.66 9.02
CA TYR A 238 -7.93 -8.42 10.44
C TYR A 238 -9.11 -9.26 10.96
N LYS A 239 -10.20 -9.32 10.19
CA LYS A 239 -11.37 -10.11 10.56
C LYS A 239 -11.05 -11.61 10.66
N GLN A 240 -10.25 -12.14 9.74
CA GLN A 240 -9.83 -13.55 9.79
C GLN A 240 -8.87 -13.84 10.95
N ALA A 241 -7.98 -12.89 11.26
CA ALA A 241 -7.01 -13.01 12.34
C ALA A 241 -7.60 -12.75 13.75
N GLY A 242 -8.92 -12.54 13.88
CA GLY A 242 -9.54 -12.21 15.17
C GLY A 242 -9.10 -10.86 15.75
N LEU A 243 -8.69 -9.92 14.90
CA LEU A 243 -8.23 -8.58 15.28
C LEU A 243 -9.33 -7.53 15.04
N LEU A 244 -9.38 -6.52 15.90
CA LEU A 244 -10.29 -5.37 15.73
C LEU A 244 -9.84 -4.48 14.57
N TYR A 245 -10.78 -4.12 13.68
CA TYR A 245 -10.56 -3.15 12.61
C TYR A 245 -11.55 -1.97 12.72
N PRO A 246 -11.12 -0.70 12.67
CA PRO A 246 -9.73 -0.22 12.64
C PRO A 246 -8.93 -0.65 13.88
N PRO A 247 -7.59 -0.83 13.77
CA PRO A 247 -6.79 -1.32 14.88
C PRO A 247 -6.85 -0.38 16.08
N LYS A 248 -7.15 -0.94 17.25
CA LYS A 248 -7.05 -0.25 18.54
C LYS A 248 -5.87 -0.83 19.30
N LEU A 249 -4.97 0.04 19.74
CA LEU A 249 -3.83 -0.35 20.58
C LEU A 249 -4.33 -0.79 21.95
N ASN A 250 -3.67 -1.79 22.55
CA ASN A 250 -3.98 -2.21 23.92
C ASN A 250 -3.35 -1.20 24.90
N THR A 251 -4.03 -0.07 25.11
CA THR A 251 -3.56 0.98 26.03
C THR A 251 -3.86 0.55 27.47
N GLN A 252 -3.02 -0.28 28.06
CA GLN A 252 -2.86 -0.32 29.50
C GLN A 252 -1.64 0.56 29.86
N ALA A 253 -1.92 1.75 30.41
CA ALA A 253 -0.98 2.68 31.04
C ALA A 253 0.17 3.24 30.17
N ILE A 254 -0.10 4.32 29.43
CA ILE A 254 0.91 5.39 29.23
C ILE A 254 0.26 6.71 29.65
N ASN A 255 0.34 7.03 30.95
CA ASN A 255 0.10 8.38 31.45
C ASN A 255 1.35 9.21 31.15
N ASN A 256 1.43 9.78 29.95
CA ASN A 256 2.35 10.90 29.69
C ASN A 256 1.54 12.09 29.17
N PRO A 257 1.36 13.17 29.96
CA PRO A 257 0.58 14.36 29.59
C PRO A 257 1.31 15.25 28.58
N THR A 258 2.31 14.73 27.87
CA THR A 258 3.12 15.45 26.89
C THR A 258 2.76 15.10 25.44
N SER A 259 1.83 14.15 25.21
CA SER A 259 1.36 13.78 23.86
C SER A 259 0.32 14.77 23.28
N ALA A 260 0.00 15.86 23.99
CA ALA A 260 -1.06 16.80 23.63
C ALA A 260 -0.68 17.82 22.52
N TYR A 261 0.59 17.89 22.11
CA TYR A 261 1.02 18.75 21.00
C TYR A 261 1.54 17.89 19.83
N CYS A 262 0.64 17.50 18.92
CA CYS A 262 1.06 16.88 17.66
C CYS A 262 0.53 17.66 16.45
N SER A 263 1.40 18.51 15.92
CA SER A 263 1.32 19.13 14.60
C SER A 263 1.38 18.04 13.50
N PRO A 264 0.90 18.32 12.27
CA PRO A 264 0.89 17.38 11.15
C PRO A 264 2.27 16.87 10.67
N GLU A 265 3.36 17.38 11.23
CA GLU A 265 4.74 16.94 11.02
C GLU A 265 5.09 15.70 11.87
N ASN A 266 4.25 15.35 12.86
CA ASN A 266 4.47 14.26 13.83
C ASN A 266 3.89 12.88 13.42
N ALA A 267 3.42 12.70 12.18
CA ALA A 267 2.84 11.42 11.75
C ALA A 267 3.83 10.23 11.79
N HIS A 268 5.13 10.51 11.62
CA HIS A 268 6.20 9.50 11.76
C HIS A 268 6.41 9.08 13.23
N PHE A 269 6.12 9.98 14.15
CA PHE A 269 6.23 9.71 15.59
C PHE A 269 5.02 8.91 16.08
N GLU A 270 3.81 9.21 15.60
CA GLU A 270 2.62 8.36 15.81
C GLU A 270 2.82 6.95 15.24
N PHE A 271 3.46 6.84 14.07
CA PHE A 271 3.84 5.58 13.43
C PHE A 271 4.72 4.71 14.35
N LEU A 272 5.83 5.26 14.85
CA LEU A 272 6.73 4.53 15.76
C LEU A 272 6.05 4.13 17.08
N ALA A 273 5.27 5.04 17.68
CA ALA A 273 4.55 4.76 18.91
C ALA A 273 3.52 3.64 18.77
N SER A 274 2.90 3.54 17.60
CA SER A 274 1.93 2.48 17.34
C SER A 274 2.58 1.10 17.21
N LEU A 275 3.81 1.02 16.69
CA LEU A 275 4.53 -0.23 16.51
C LEU A 275 5.07 -0.84 17.81
N SER A 276 5.19 -0.09 18.90
CA SER A 276 5.70 -0.59 20.19
C SER A 276 4.62 -1.21 21.09
N ILE A 277 3.34 -1.00 20.79
CA ILE A 277 2.21 -1.49 21.59
C ILE A 277 1.50 -2.64 20.85
N PRO A 278 1.20 -3.78 21.50
CA PRO A 278 0.44 -4.85 20.86
C PRO A 278 -1.01 -4.44 20.60
N ILE A 279 -1.61 -5.00 19.54
CA ILE A 279 -2.99 -4.73 19.13
C ILE A 279 -3.95 -5.55 20.00
N LYS A 280 -5.13 -4.98 20.31
CA LYS A 280 -6.20 -5.68 21.01
C LYS A 280 -6.80 -6.80 20.13
N ARG A 281 -6.81 -8.03 20.65
CA ARG A 281 -7.46 -9.21 20.03
C ARG A 281 -8.88 -9.40 20.56
N PHE A 282 -9.77 -10.06 19.80
CA PHE A 282 -11.11 -10.44 20.27
C PHE A 282 -11.05 -11.54 21.34
N GLU A 283 -10.11 -12.47 21.20
CA GLU A 283 -9.87 -13.58 22.12
C GLU A 283 -8.37 -13.70 22.42
N GLU A 284 -8.02 -14.00 23.66
CA GLU A 284 -6.65 -14.35 24.03
C GLU A 284 -6.40 -15.80 23.64
N GLU A 285 -5.89 -16.02 22.42
CA GLU A 285 -5.41 -17.35 22.03
C GLU A 285 -4.26 -17.76 22.97
N LYS A 286 -4.45 -18.88 23.67
CA LYS A 286 -3.38 -19.55 24.42
C LYS A 286 -2.29 -19.97 23.44
N ILE A 287 -1.04 -19.64 23.77
CA ILE A 287 0.13 -19.88 22.92
C ILE A 287 0.27 -21.38 22.61
N ASP A 288 0.35 -21.68 21.32
CA ASP A 288 0.54 -22.98 20.64
C ASP A 288 1.82 -23.74 21.05
N THR A 289 2.01 -24.02 22.34
CA THR A 289 3.08 -24.93 22.78
C THR A 289 2.79 -26.38 22.38
N GLU A 290 1.50 -26.77 22.38
CA GLU A 290 1.04 -28.12 22.04
C GLU A 290 1.22 -28.48 20.54
N GLN A 291 1.35 -27.50 19.65
CA GLN A 291 1.47 -27.77 18.20
C GLN A 291 2.87 -28.24 17.79
N MET A 292 3.91 -27.89 18.56
CA MET A 292 5.30 -28.24 18.20
C MET A 292 5.59 -29.72 18.41
N ASP A 293 5.04 -30.30 19.48
CA ASP A 293 5.22 -31.72 19.83
C ASP A 293 4.49 -32.63 18.83
N ASN A 294 3.28 -32.25 18.41
CA ASN A 294 2.50 -32.98 17.39
C ASN A 294 3.18 -33.01 16.00
N LEU A 295 4.02 -32.02 15.67
CA LEU A 295 4.71 -31.96 14.37
C LEU A 295 5.93 -32.90 14.30
N ILE A 296 6.55 -33.21 15.44
CA ILE A 296 7.71 -34.10 15.54
C ILE A 296 7.29 -35.55 15.27
N GLU A 297 6.08 -35.94 15.70
CA GLU A 297 5.55 -37.30 15.51
C GLU A 297 5.22 -37.62 14.03
N LEU A 298 4.86 -36.62 13.22
CA LEU A 298 4.49 -36.78 11.80
C LEU A 298 5.70 -36.91 10.85
N GLN A 299 6.92 -36.72 11.36
CA GLN A 299 8.14 -36.68 10.56
C GLN A 299 8.58 -38.05 10.01
N ALA A 300 7.97 -39.15 10.47
CA ALA A 300 8.43 -40.52 10.18
C ALA A 300 7.74 -41.22 8.99
N ILE A 301 6.92 -40.52 8.19
CA ILE A 301 6.00 -41.18 7.23
C ILE A 301 6.50 -41.15 5.77
N ASP A 302 7.14 -40.07 5.29
CA ASP A 302 7.61 -39.92 3.90
C ASP A 302 8.63 -38.77 3.73
N ASP A 303 9.49 -38.82 2.71
CA ASP A 303 10.52 -37.80 2.41
C ASP A 303 9.89 -36.44 2.05
N SER A 304 8.76 -36.45 1.34
CA SER A 304 8.02 -35.24 0.97
C SER A 304 7.37 -34.57 2.19
N VAL A 305 6.85 -35.37 3.11
CA VAL A 305 6.26 -34.94 4.38
C VAL A 305 7.36 -34.39 5.30
N THR A 306 8.51 -35.05 5.37
CA THR A 306 9.67 -34.61 6.15
C THR A 306 10.15 -33.22 5.75
N ALA A 307 10.22 -32.93 4.44
CA ALA A 307 10.59 -31.61 3.95
C ALA A 307 9.58 -30.52 4.33
N ALA A 308 8.28 -30.82 4.26
CA ALA A 308 7.21 -29.90 4.65
C ALA A 308 7.22 -29.61 6.16
N VAL A 309 7.42 -30.65 6.99
CA VAL A 309 7.54 -30.55 8.45
C VAL A 309 8.75 -29.70 8.83
N ASN A 310 9.91 -29.94 8.21
CA ASN A 310 11.13 -29.13 8.44
C ASN A 310 10.90 -27.64 8.12
N LYS A 311 10.21 -27.33 7.02
CA LYS A 311 9.85 -25.96 6.66
C LYS A 311 8.95 -25.32 7.71
N GLN A 312 7.96 -26.05 8.21
CA GLN A 312 7.06 -25.57 9.26
C GLN A 312 7.79 -25.34 10.59
N MET A 313 8.71 -26.24 10.97
CA MET A 313 9.56 -26.06 12.14
C MET A 313 10.45 -24.82 12.03
N GLN A 314 11.05 -24.58 10.86
CA GLN A 314 11.84 -23.38 10.64
C GLN A 314 11.00 -22.09 10.77
N ILE A 315 9.76 -22.12 10.28
CA ILE A 315 8.82 -21.01 10.44
C ILE A 315 8.53 -20.74 11.92
N GLN A 316 8.27 -21.78 12.71
CA GLN A 316 8.02 -21.63 14.15
C GLN A 316 9.25 -21.11 14.88
N LYS A 317 10.45 -21.61 14.55
CA LYS A 317 11.72 -21.08 15.10
C LYS A 317 11.87 -19.58 14.84
N ILE A 318 11.56 -19.10 13.63
CA ILE A 318 11.64 -17.68 13.30
C ILE A 318 10.62 -16.84 14.10
N LYS A 319 9.38 -17.33 14.25
CA LYS A 319 8.32 -16.63 15.01
C LYS A 319 8.67 -16.39 16.49
N HIS A 320 9.51 -17.24 17.07
CA HIS A 320 9.89 -17.20 18.47
C HIS A 320 11.38 -16.93 18.69
N LEU A 321 12.11 -16.51 17.65
CA LEU A 321 13.57 -16.32 17.68
C LEU A 321 14.02 -15.38 18.80
N PHE A 322 13.23 -14.34 19.09
CA PHE A 322 13.51 -13.36 20.15
C PHE A 322 12.50 -13.45 21.30
N GLY A 323 11.83 -14.60 21.48
CA GLY A 323 10.84 -14.79 22.53
C GLY A 323 11.38 -14.45 23.92
N GLY A 324 10.78 -13.46 24.57
CA GLY A 324 11.17 -13.00 25.91
C GLY A 324 12.45 -12.16 25.96
N LYS A 325 13.03 -11.80 24.82
CA LYS A 325 14.22 -10.94 24.73
C LYS A 325 13.86 -9.47 24.59
N ARG A 326 14.60 -8.61 25.27
CA ARG A 326 14.42 -7.14 25.25
C ARG A 326 15.57 -6.45 24.55
N PHE A 327 15.23 -5.63 23.56
CA PHE A 327 16.17 -4.84 22.77
C PHE A 327 16.05 -3.36 23.10
N PHE A 328 17.18 -2.65 23.16
CA PHE A 328 17.23 -1.20 23.28
C PHE A 328 17.91 -0.58 22.06
N PHE A 329 17.25 0.37 21.40
CA PHE A 329 17.78 1.02 20.20
C PHE A 329 18.39 2.38 20.50
N ASN A 330 19.63 2.58 20.06
CA ASN A 330 20.25 3.90 20.09
C ASN A 330 19.63 4.84 19.04
N ARG A 331 19.84 6.16 19.20
CA ARG A 331 19.25 7.24 18.41
C ARG A 331 19.43 7.08 16.90
N GLU A 332 20.56 6.55 16.47
CA GLU A 332 21.03 6.53 15.08
C GLU A 332 20.48 5.36 14.27
N VAL A 333 19.97 4.34 14.96
CA VAL A 333 19.51 3.10 14.37
C VAL A 333 18.12 3.31 13.72
N PRO A 334 17.82 2.68 12.56
CA PRO A 334 16.50 2.75 11.91
C PRO A 334 15.43 2.01 12.71
N LYS A 335 14.87 2.69 13.72
CA LYS A 335 13.92 2.13 14.70
C LYS A 335 12.68 1.51 14.07
N GLU A 336 12.14 2.13 13.02
CA GLU A 336 10.90 1.69 12.36
C GLU A 336 10.98 0.25 11.86
N VAL A 337 12.03 -0.06 11.10
CA VAL A 337 12.20 -1.36 10.45
C VAL A 337 12.65 -2.41 11.45
N LEU A 338 13.56 -2.06 12.36
CA LEU A 338 14.01 -3.00 13.39
C LEU A 338 12.90 -3.36 14.38
N SER A 339 12.04 -2.40 14.76
CA SER A 339 10.87 -2.69 15.60
C SER A 339 9.98 -3.73 14.93
N VAL A 340 9.68 -3.55 13.64
CA VAL A 340 8.87 -4.50 12.87
C VAL A 340 9.50 -5.89 12.84
N ILE A 341 10.81 -6.00 12.59
CA ILE A 341 11.52 -7.29 12.54
C ILE A 341 11.54 -7.96 13.91
N ILE A 342 11.99 -7.26 14.95
CA ILE A 342 12.19 -7.84 16.29
C ILE A 342 10.85 -8.28 16.88
N ARG A 343 9.81 -7.45 16.76
CA ARG A 343 8.48 -7.80 17.29
C ARG A 343 7.81 -8.92 16.50
N SER A 344 8.02 -8.98 15.18
CA SER A 344 7.52 -10.10 14.37
C SER A 344 8.20 -11.42 14.73
N CYS A 345 9.40 -11.38 15.32
CA CYS A 345 10.13 -12.54 15.82
C CYS A 345 9.93 -12.78 17.34
N GLY A 346 9.00 -12.07 17.97
CA GLY A 346 8.57 -12.29 19.36
C GLY A 346 9.37 -11.55 20.45
N GLY A 347 10.28 -10.65 20.06
CA GLY A 347 11.02 -9.81 21.01
C GLY A 347 10.33 -8.48 21.31
N ASP A 348 10.71 -7.88 22.43
CA ASP A 348 10.31 -6.52 22.79
C ASP A 348 11.43 -5.53 22.44
N CYS A 349 11.04 -4.31 22.08
CA CYS A 349 11.98 -3.25 21.75
C CYS A 349 11.53 -1.92 22.36
N SER A 350 12.50 -1.13 22.81
CA SER A 350 12.31 0.25 23.27
C SER A 350 13.48 1.12 22.80
N TRP A 351 13.32 2.42 23.00
CA TRP A 351 14.30 3.45 22.71
C TRP A 351 14.13 4.59 23.71
N ASP A 352 15.09 5.51 23.75
CA ASP A 352 14.98 6.71 24.58
C ASP A 352 13.76 7.57 24.17
N ALA A 353 12.97 8.00 25.15
CA ALA A 353 11.76 8.80 24.96
C ALA A 353 12.02 10.14 24.23
N LEU A 354 13.24 10.70 24.37
CA LEU A 354 13.65 11.89 23.62
C LEU A 354 13.92 11.60 22.14
N SER A 355 14.23 10.35 21.80
CA SER A 355 14.48 9.92 20.42
C SER A 355 13.19 9.72 19.62
N GLY A 356 12.06 9.52 20.31
CA GLY A 356 10.72 9.42 19.73
C GLY A 356 9.70 8.86 20.72
N PRO A 357 8.39 9.11 20.51
CA PRO A 357 7.35 8.55 21.37
C PRO A 357 7.21 7.05 21.11
N GLY A 358 6.58 6.34 22.05
CA GLY A 358 6.45 4.88 21.99
C GLY A 358 7.48 4.10 22.80
N ALA A 359 8.39 4.79 23.50
CA ALA A 359 9.29 4.16 24.46
C ALA A 359 8.48 3.43 25.54
N THR A 360 8.86 2.19 25.84
CA THR A 360 8.20 1.32 26.83
C THR A 360 9.06 1.15 28.09
N TYR A 361 10.39 1.14 27.93
CA TYR A 361 11.39 1.08 29.01
C TYR A 361 12.61 1.95 28.67
N THR A 362 13.32 2.40 29.70
CA THR A 362 14.50 3.28 29.64
C THR A 362 15.80 2.50 29.45
N GLU A 363 16.90 3.18 29.13
CA GLU A 363 18.22 2.57 28.95
C GLU A 363 18.75 1.88 30.21
N ASP A 364 18.37 2.38 31.39
CA ASP A 364 18.77 1.85 32.70
C ASP A 364 17.98 0.60 33.16
N ASP A 365 17.09 0.05 32.32
CA ASP A 365 16.34 -1.16 32.69
C ASP A 365 17.26 -2.41 32.66
N ASP A 366 17.54 -2.98 33.84
CA ASP A 366 18.33 -4.21 34.02
C ASP A 366 17.81 -5.41 33.22
N ARG A 367 16.55 -5.36 32.76
CA ARG A 367 15.94 -6.43 31.95
C ARG A 367 16.35 -6.39 30.47
N ILE A 368 17.11 -5.37 30.03
CA ILE A 368 17.58 -5.27 28.64
C ILE A 368 18.63 -6.36 28.37
N ASP A 369 18.36 -7.21 27.38
CA ASP A 369 19.31 -8.25 26.94
C ASP A 369 20.30 -7.71 25.91
N PHE A 370 19.83 -6.86 24.99
CA PHE A 370 20.60 -6.42 23.82
C PHE A 370 20.48 -4.92 23.58
N GLN A 371 21.61 -4.25 23.41
CA GLN A 371 21.66 -2.86 22.97
C GLN A 371 22.16 -2.78 21.53
N ILE A 372 21.37 -2.16 20.64
CA ILE A 372 21.73 -1.98 19.23
C ILE A 372 22.33 -0.60 19.03
N VAL A 373 23.58 -0.59 18.56
CA VAL A 373 24.38 0.62 18.30
C VAL A 373 24.98 0.56 16.90
N ASP A 374 24.98 1.69 16.19
CA ASP A 374 25.63 1.81 14.88
C ASP A 374 27.07 2.34 15.01
N ARG A 375 27.31 3.24 15.97
CA ARG A 375 28.66 3.72 16.29
C ARG A 375 29.41 2.73 17.17
N PRO A 376 30.74 2.63 16.99
CA PRO A 376 31.55 1.83 17.88
C PRO A 376 31.58 2.46 19.28
N MET A 377 31.46 1.63 20.31
CA MET A 377 31.29 2.07 21.71
C MET A 377 32.43 2.98 22.22
N HIS A 378 33.64 2.88 21.66
CA HIS A 378 34.76 3.74 22.03
C HIS A 378 34.58 5.22 21.66
N CYS A 379 33.68 5.54 20.73
CA CYS A 379 33.33 6.91 20.36
C CYS A 379 32.13 7.46 21.14
N MET A 380 31.42 6.61 21.91
CA MET A 380 30.34 7.06 22.78
C MET A 380 30.96 7.56 24.08
N LYS A 381 31.13 8.88 24.21
CA LYS A 381 31.38 9.46 25.54
C LYS A 381 30.22 9.02 26.43
N ALA A 382 30.52 8.33 27.52
CA ALA A 382 29.57 8.10 28.59
C ALA A 382 29.13 9.48 29.10
N ILE A 383 27.99 9.95 28.62
CA ILE A 383 27.29 11.06 29.25
C ILE A 383 26.59 10.40 30.43
N ARG A 384 27.32 10.28 31.54
CA ARG A 384 26.72 10.05 32.85
C ARG A 384 26.13 11.35 33.36
#